data_AF-A0A7V9FVL4-F1
#
_entry.id   AF-A0A7V9FVL4-F1
#
_cell.length_a   1.000
_cell.length_b   1.000
_cell.length_c   1.000
_cell.angle_alpha   90.00
_cell.angle_beta   90.00
_cell.angle_gamma   90.00
#
_symmetry.space_group_name_H-M   'P 1'
#
loop_
_entity.id
_entity.type
_entity.pdbx_description
1 polymer ?
#
loop_
_entity_poly.entity_id
_entity_poly.type
_entity_poly.pdbx_seq_one_letter_code
_entity_poly.pdbx_strand_id
1 'polypeptide(L)'
;QRGAPMLWLAALFAAAVLLLGRWRGLASLAALGFSFLVLVTYLFPAILTGGNPVIVGVLAASVIMFGVLYLTHGVSAQTSSAVLGTVLSLALIGVLGTAFSAATHLTGLGDDTARLIGALGHGIDARGLLLAGMLIGALGVLDDVTVTQTSSVWELRRANPELGVRALYTAALRIGRDHISSAVNTLALAYTGAVLPVLLIFSLSGQGFGPMVTTEDIAQEVVRTLVGSIGLVAAVPITTLIAALVARQDKIEPAAERTWTS
;
A
#
# COMPACT_ATOMS: atom_id res chain seq x y z
N GLN A 1 33.13 3.61 -1.85
CA GLN A 1 32.93 3.05 -0.50
C GLN A 1 31.67 3.66 0.11
N ARG A 2 30.55 2.92 0.13
CA ARG A 2 29.26 3.38 0.70
C ARG A 2 28.73 2.48 1.83
N GLY A 3 29.37 1.32 2.04
CA GLY A 3 28.86 0.25 2.91
C GLY A 3 28.79 0.63 4.39
N ALA A 4 29.86 1.18 4.96
CA ALA A 4 29.88 1.52 6.39
C ALA A 4 28.80 2.56 6.79
N PRO A 5 28.66 3.72 6.09
CA PRO A 5 27.57 4.66 6.39
C PRO A 5 26.16 4.07 6.25
N MET A 6 25.92 3.23 5.25
CA MET A 6 24.62 2.56 5.04
C MET A 6 24.29 1.60 6.18
N LEU A 7 25.28 0.83 6.65
CA LEU A 7 25.11 -0.07 7.80
C LEU A 7 24.81 0.70 9.09
N TRP A 8 25.49 1.83 9.33
CA TRP A 8 25.20 2.69 10.48
C TRP A 8 23.77 3.24 10.44
N LEU A 9 23.30 3.67 9.27
CA LEU A 9 21.93 4.15 9.10
C LEU A 9 20.90 3.04 9.33
N ALA A 10 21.15 1.84 8.79
CA ALA A 10 20.28 0.68 9.01
C ALA A 10 20.21 0.29 10.49
N ALA A 11 21.36 0.30 11.19
CA ALA A 11 21.41 0.05 12.63
C ALA A 11 20.67 1.11 13.44
N LEU A 12 20.83 2.39 13.08
CA LEU A 12 20.12 3.50 13.72
C LEU A 12 18.60 3.39 13.53
N PHE A 13 18.15 3.06 12.31
CA PHE A 13 16.74 2.82 12.01
C PHE A 13 16.18 1.66 12.84
N ALA A 14 16.87 0.51 12.85
CA ALA A 14 16.46 -0.64 13.64
C ALA A 14 16.41 -0.31 15.14
N ALA A 15 17.41 0.41 15.67
CA ALA A 15 17.43 0.84 17.06
C ALA A 15 16.24 1.76 17.39
N ALA A 16 15.93 2.75 16.54
CA ALA A 16 14.79 3.64 16.75
C ALA A 16 13.46 2.86 16.79
N VAL A 17 13.25 1.93 15.85
CA VAL A 17 12.05 1.08 15.80
C VAL A 17 11.94 0.18 17.03
N LEU A 18 13.04 -0.44 17.47
CA LEU A 18 13.06 -1.31 18.64
C LEU A 18 12.86 -0.55 19.95
N LEU A 19 13.44 0.65 20.08
CA LEU A 19 13.29 1.49 21.27
C LEU A 19 11.85 1.97 21.42
N LEU A 20 11.21 2.39 20.33
CA LEU A 20 9.84 2.93 20.36
C LEU A 20 8.78 1.83 20.41
N GLY A 21 8.97 0.76 19.62
CA GLY A 21 7.98 -0.31 19.44
C GLY A 21 8.19 -1.56 20.30
N ARG A 22 9.36 -1.73 20.95
CA ARG A 22 9.72 -2.93 21.73
C ARG A 22 9.49 -4.22 20.91
N TRP A 23 8.69 -5.15 21.44
CA TRP A 23 8.30 -6.39 20.75
C TRP A 23 7.52 -6.14 19.46
N ARG A 24 6.66 -5.11 19.41
CA ARG A 24 5.96 -4.73 18.17
C ARG A 24 6.93 -4.16 17.14
N GLY A 25 7.98 -3.46 17.59
CA GLY A 25 9.07 -2.99 16.74
C GLY A 25 9.87 -4.15 16.12
N LEU A 26 10.11 -5.22 16.88
CA LEU A 26 10.75 -6.42 16.31
C LEU A 26 9.87 -7.08 15.25
N ALA A 27 8.56 -7.19 15.52
CA ALA A 27 7.61 -7.73 14.56
C ALA A 27 7.52 -6.90 13.28
N SER A 28 7.59 -5.57 13.36
CA SER A 28 7.59 -4.70 12.17
C SER A 28 8.87 -4.82 11.34
N LEU A 29 10.04 -4.96 11.99
CA LEU A 29 11.29 -5.23 11.28
C LEU A 29 11.29 -6.61 10.60
N ALA A 30 10.76 -7.64 11.29
CA ALA A 30 10.60 -8.96 10.70
C ALA A 30 9.62 -8.95 9.52
N ALA A 31 8.50 -8.20 9.64
CA ALA A 31 7.54 -7.99 8.57
C ALA A 31 8.18 -7.29 7.36
N LEU A 32 8.98 -6.24 7.58
CA LEU A 32 9.72 -5.57 6.52
C LEU A 32 10.71 -6.52 5.81
N GLY A 33 11.45 -7.33 6.59
CA GLY A 33 12.34 -8.35 6.05
C GLY A 33 11.61 -9.42 5.25
N PHE A 34 10.43 -9.84 5.71
CA PHE A 34 9.55 -10.76 4.98
C PHE A 34 9.08 -10.17 3.65
N SER A 35 8.69 -8.89 3.62
CA SER A 35 8.32 -8.19 2.38
C SER A 35 9.46 -8.23 1.37
N PHE A 36 10.68 -7.85 1.79
CA PHE A 36 11.86 -7.92 0.93
C PHE A 36 12.17 -9.33 0.44
N LEU A 37 12.01 -10.33 1.32
CA LEU A 37 12.21 -11.74 0.95
C LEU A 37 11.26 -12.13 -0.19
N VAL A 38 9.96 -11.85 -0.07
CA VAL A 38 8.97 -12.14 -1.12
C VAL A 38 9.31 -11.42 -2.43
N LEU A 39 9.75 -10.16 -2.37
CA LEU A 39 10.16 -9.43 -3.57
C LEU A 39 11.33 -10.11 -4.29
N VAL A 40 12.38 -10.48 -3.53
CA VAL A 40 13.62 -11.05 -4.09
C VAL A 40 13.46 -12.50 -4.52
N THR A 41 12.72 -13.32 -3.77
CA THR A 41 12.61 -14.77 -4.06
C THR A 41 11.42 -15.12 -4.95
N TYR A 42 10.41 -14.27 -5.04
CA TYR A 42 9.20 -14.54 -5.82
C TYR A 42 8.93 -13.48 -6.90
N LEU A 43 8.74 -12.21 -6.54
CA LEU A 43 8.32 -11.18 -7.50
C LEU A 43 9.31 -11.02 -8.65
N PHE A 44 10.58 -10.73 -8.36
CA PHE A 44 11.58 -10.49 -9.40
C PHE A 44 11.84 -11.73 -10.25
N PRO A 45 12.07 -12.93 -9.68
CA PRO A 45 12.25 -14.14 -10.48
C PRO A 45 11.05 -14.44 -11.38
N ALA A 46 9.82 -14.31 -10.87
CA ALA A 46 8.61 -14.59 -11.65
C ALA A 46 8.45 -13.65 -12.85
N ILE A 47 8.74 -12.35 -12.66
CA ILE A 47 8.76 -11.38 -13.77
C ILE A 47 9.88 -11.72 -14.77
N LEU A 48 11.07 -12.06 -14.28
CA LEU A 48 12.22 -12.43 -15.13
C LEU A 48 11.97 -13.68 -15.97
N THR A 49 11.16 -14.62 -15.48
CA THR A 49 10.76 -15.83 -16.22
C THR A 49 9.57 -15.61 -17.17
N GLY A 50 9.10 -14.37 -17.32
CA GLY A 50 8.00 -14.01 -18.24
C GLY A 50 6.60 -14.18 -17.65
N GLY A 51 6.46 -14.28 -16.33
CA GLY A 51 5.15 -14.29 -15.68
C GLY A 51 4.39 -12.98 -15.91
N ASN A 52 3.06 -13.05 -16.00
CA ASN A 52 2.22 -11.86 -16.14
C ASN A 52 2.41 -10.92 -14.93
N PRO A 53 2.98 -9.73 -15.09
CA PRO A 53 3.40 -8.94 -13.93
C PRO A 53 2.25 -8.36 -13.09
N VAL A 54 1.04 -8.23 -13.66
CA VAL A 54 -0.15 -7.83 -12.89
C VAL A 54 -0.55 -8.94 -11.93
N ILE A 55 -0.65 -10.17 -12.43
CA ILE A 55 -1.00 -11.34 -11.61
C ILE A 55 0.09 -11.58 -10.56
N VAL A 56 1.36 -11.58 -10.99
CA VAL A 56 2.51 -11.75 -10.11
C VAL A 56 2.57 -10.66 -9.04
N GLY A 57 2.30 -9.40 -9.40
CA GLY A 57 2.23 -8.27 -8.47
C GLY A 57 1.11 -8.41 -7.45
N VAL A 58 -0.10 -8.79 -7.89
CA VAL A 58 -1.25 -9.03 -6.98
C VAL A 58 -0.97 -10.19 -6.03
N LEU A 59 -0.39 -11.29 -6.52
CA LEU A 59 -0.04 -12.44 -5.70
C LEU A 59 1.06 -12.10 -4.69
N ALA A 60 2.13 -11.45 -5.14
CA ALA A 60 3.21 -11.00 -4.26
C ALA A 60 2.68 -10.05 -3.19
N ALA A 61 1.89 -9.04 -3.58
CA ALA A 61 1.28 -8.11 -2.66
C ALA A 61 0.38 -8.84 -1.66
N SER A 62 -0.44 -9.79 -2.11
CA SER A 62 -1.32 -10.57 -1.23
C SER A 62 -0.55 -11.43 -0.22
N VAL A 63 0.54 -12.08 -0.65
CA VAL A 63 1.41 -12.88 0.23
C VAL A 63 2.12 -11.99 1.25
N ILE A 64 2.68 -10.85 0.80
CA ILE A 64 3.30 -9.86 1.67
C ILE A 64 2.29 -9.40 2.70
N MET A 65 1.12 -8.94 2.26
CA MET A 65 0.06 -8.44 3.11
C MET A 65 -0.31 -9.49 4.17
N PHE A 66 -0.66 -10.71 3.74
CA PHE A 66 -1.04 -11.79 4.63
C PHE A 66 0.04 -12.06 5.70
N GLY A 67 1.30 -12.24 5.28
CA GLY A 67 2.38 -12.48 6.22
C GLY A 67 2.61 -11.30 7.18
N VAL A 68 2.61 -10.06 6.67
CA VAL A 68 2.83 -8.85 7.46
C VAL A 68 1.74 -8.67 8.51
N LEU A 69 0.45 -8.70 8.15
CA LEU A 69 -0.61 -8.44 9.13
C LEU A 69 -0.75 -9.55 10.16
N TYR A 70 -0.69 -10.81 9.78
CA TYR A 70 -0.79 -11.88 10.78
C TYR A 70 0.44 -11.94 11.70
N LEU A 71 1.62 -11.56 11.21
CA LEU A 71 2.82 -11.45 12.05
C LEU A 71 2.74 -10.27 13.04
N THR A 72 2.18 -9.14 12.61
CA THR A 72 2.17 -7.90 13.39
C THR A 72 0.95 -7.75 14.30
N HIS A 73 -0.22 -8.22 13.86
CA HIS A 73 -1.51 -8.04 14.55
C HIS A 73 -2.10 -9.36 15.07
N GLY A 74 -1.54 -10.50 14.70
CA GLY A 74 -2.03 -11.81 15.11
C GLY A 74 -3.29 -12.27 14.37
N VAL A 75 -3.73 -13.49 14.65
CA VAL A 75 -4.90 -14.10 14.01
C VAL A 75 -6.17 -13.62 14.70
N SER A 76 -6.99 -12.84 13.98
CA SER A 76 -8.30 -12.38 14.47
C SER A 76 -9.26 -12.10 13.30
N ALA A 77 -10.55 -11.99 13.60
CA ALA A 77 -11.57 -11.56 12.63
C ALA A 77 -11.31 -10.12 12.14
N GLN A 78 -10.75 -9.27 13.01
CA GLN A 78 -10.31 -7.92 12.67
C GLN A 78 -9.18 -7.94 11.64
N THR A 79 -8.12 -8.71 11.89
CA THR A 79 -6.98 -8.87 10.97
C THR A 79 -7.44 -9.42 9.62
N SER A 80 -8.28 -10.46 9.62
CA SER A 80 -8.82 -11.05 8.39
C SER A 80 -9.68 -10.07 7.59
N SER A 81 -10.42 -9.19 8.25
CA SER A 81 -11.21 -8.16 7.59
C SER A 81 -10.32 -7.10 6.92
N ALA A 82 -9.18 -6.76 7.53
CA ALA A 82 -8.20 -5.85 6.95
C ALA A 82 -7.55 -6.48 5.71
N VAL A 83 -7.15 -7.75 5.79
CA VAL A 83 -6.61 -8.53 4.66
C VAL A 83 -7.57 -8.50 3.46
N LEU A 84 -8.85 -8.82 3.70
CA LEU A 84 -9.86 -8.83 2.63
C LEU A 84 -10.07 -7.44 2.02
N GLY A 85 -10.11 -6.39 2.85
CA GLY A 85 -10.16 -5.01 2.39
C GLY A 85 -9.00 -4.67 1.47
N THR A 86 -7.77 -5.00 1.88
CA THR A 86 -6.56 -4.72 1.11
C THR A 86 -6.52 -5.48 -0.20
N VAL A 87 -6.87 -6.77 -0.21
CA VAL A 87 -6.91 -7.59 -1.44
C VAL A 87 -7.89 -7.02 -2.46
N LEU A 88 -9.09 -6.61 -2.02
CA LEU A 88 -10.08 -6.02 -2.92
C LEU A 88 -9.64 -4.65 -3.45
N SER A 89 -9.00 -3.83 -2.62
CA SER A 89 -8.42 -2.55 -3.07
C SER A 89 -7.25 -2.73 -4.03
N LEU A 90 -6.38 -3.70 -3.79
CA LEU A 90 -5.29 -4.05 -4.71
C LEU A 90 -5.82 -4.60 -6.03
N ALA A 91 -6.87 -5.42 -6.01
CA ALA A 91 -7.53 -5.87 -7.23
C ALA A 91 -8.10 -4.70 -8.03
N LEU A 92 -8.74 -3.72 -7.36
CA LEU A 92 -9.20 -2.49 -8.00
C LEU A 92 -8.03 -1.69 -8.61
N ILE A 93 -6.93 -1.52 -7.88
CA ILE A 93 -5.71 -0.85 -8.38
C ILE A 93 -5.14 -1.59 -9.59
N GLY A 94 -5.10 -2.93 -9.56
CA GLY A 94 -4.61 -3.74 -10.68
C GLY A 94 -5.47 -3.57 -11.93
N VAL A 95 -6.80 -3.56 -11.77
CA VAL A 95 -7.76 -3.32 -12.87
C VAL A 95 -7.60 -1.91 -13.43
N LEU A 96 -7.63 -0.88 -12.58
CA LEU A 96 -7.48 0.51 -12.99
C LEU A 96 -6.11 0.78 -13.60
N GLY A 97 -5.04 0.27 -13.00
CA GLY A 97 -3.67 0.40 -13.51
C GLY A 97 -3.55 -0.21 -14.89
N THR A 98 -4.07 -1.43 -15.09
CA THR A 98 -4.05 -2.09 -16.41
C THR A 98 -4.85 -1.30 -17.45
N ALA A 99 -6.06 -0.84 -17.08
CA ALA A 99 -6.95 -0.10 -17.98
C ALA A 99 -6.37 1.26 -18.36
N PHE A 100 -5.93 2.07 -17.40
CA PHE A 100 -5.38 3.40 -17.66
C PHE A 100 -4.01 3.32 -18.30
N SER A 101 -3.17 2.36 -17.96
CA SER A 101 -1.90 2.13 -18.68
C SER A 101 -2.14 1.77 -20.15
N ALA A 102 -3.22 1.04 -20.48
CA ALA A 102 -3.58 0.79 -21.88
C ALA A 102 -4.08 2.07 -22.56
N ALA A 103 -4.98 2.80 -21.88
CA ALA A 103 -5.60 4.01 -22.41
C ALA A 103 -4.61 5.15 -22.66
N THR A 104 -3.55 5.24 -21.85
CA THR A 104 -2.48 6.24 -22.01
C THR A 104 -1.28 5.71 -22.80
N HIS A 105 -1.37 4.49 -23.37
CA HIS A 105 -0.31 3.85 -24.14
C HIS A 105 1.04 3.75 -23.41
N LEU A 106 1.02 3.62 -22.07
CA LEU A 106 2.24 3.47 -21.29
C LEU A 106 2.94 2.16 -21.65
N THR A 107 4.21 2.30 -22.01
CA THR A 107 5.12 1.20 -22.35
C THR A 107 5.89 0.69 -21.14
N GLY A 108 5.98 1.49 -20.07
CA GLY A 108 6.81 1.21 -18.90
C GLY A 108 8.29 1.45 -19.13
N LEU A 109 8.66 2.07 -20.26
CA LEU A 109 10.04 2.39 -20.64
C LEU A 109 10.44 3.83 -20.26
N GLY A 110 9.68 4.48 -19.37
CA GLY A 110 10.03 5.82 -18.85
C GLY A 110 11.19 5.81 -17.84
N ASP A 111 11.59 4.63 -17.35
CA ASP A 111 12.80 4.49 -16.54
C ASP A 111 13.97 4.09 -17.46
N ASP A 112 15.06 4.85 -17.42
CA ASP A 112 16.31 4.52 -18.12
C ASP A 112 16.80 3.11 -17.77
N THR A 113 16.52 2.65 -16.55
CA THR A 113 16.82 1.27 -16.11
C THR A 113 15.99 0.24 -16.86
N ALA A 114 14.69 0.49 -17.06
CA ALA A 114 13.81 -0.41 -17.82
C ALA A 114 14.22 -0.48 -19.30
N ARG A 115 14.65 0.65 -19.88
CA ARG A 115 15.22 0.70 -21.24
C ARG A 115 16.51 -0.11 -21.35
N LEU A 116 17.39 0.01 -20.36
CA LEU A 116 18.64 -0.74 -20.30
C LEU A 116 18.39 -2.26 -20.19
N ILE A 117 17.44 -2.66 -19.35
CA ILE A 117 17.03 -4.06 -19.20
C ILE A 117 16.57 -4.65 -20.54
N GLY A 118 15.73 -3.92 -21.27
CA GLY A 118 15.30 -4.33 -22.61
C GLY A 118 16.47 -4.41 -23.60
N ALA A 119 17.40 -3.45 -23.54
CA ALA A 119 18.60 -3.43 -24.39
C ALA A 119 19.58 -4.57 -24.08
N LEU A 120 19.61 -5.07 -22.84
CA LEU A 120 20.44 -6.20 -22.41
C LEU A 120 19.85 -7.57 -22.81
N GLY A 121 18.73 -7.59 -23.55
CA GLY A 121 18.17 -8.82 -24.14
C GLY A 121 17.31 -9.65 -23.18
N HIS A 122 17.02 -9.15 -21.98
CA HIS A 122 15.96 -9.71 -21.16
C HIS A 122 14.63 -9.18 -21.71
N GLY A 123 13.84 -10.02 -22.36
CA GLY A 123 12.49 -9.70 -22.86
C GLY A 123 11.49 -9.49 -21.71
N ILE A 124 11.80 -8.58 -20.79
CA ILE A 124 10.99 -8.24 -19.63
C ILE A 124 9.87 -7.32 -20.10
N ASP A 125 8.65 -7.64 -19.69
CA ASP A 125 7.49 -6.77 -19.84
C ASP A 125 7.64 -5.53 -18.95
N ALA A 126 8.22 -4.46 -19.50
CA ALA A 126 8.47 -3.20 -18.80
C ALA A 126 7.16 -2.54 -18.31
N ARG A 127 6.10 -2.64 -19.10
CA ARG A 127 4.76 -2.18 -18.72
C ARG A 127 4.24 -2.95 -17.53
N GLY A 128 4.44 -4.27 -17.53
CA GLY A 128 4.07 -5.09 -16.40
C GLY A 128 4.92 -4.81 -15.15
N LEU A 129 6.23 -4.55 -15.28
CA LEU A 129 7.08 -4.14 -14.16
C LEU A 129 6.59 -2.82 -13.53
N LEU A 130 6.19 -1.87 -14.37
CA LEU A 130 5.51 -0.65 -13.93
C LEU A 130 4.26 -1.01 -13.10
N LEU A 131 3.35 -1.84 -13.63
CA LEU A 131 2.11 -2.21 -12.93
C LEU A 131 2.37 -2.92 -11.59
N ALA A 132 3.35 -3.82 -11.55
CA ALA A 132 3.79 -4.46 -10.30
C ALA A 132 4.33 -3.43 -9.31
N GLY A 133 5.14 -2.46 -9.77
CA GLY A 133 5.62 -1.35 -8.95
C GLY A 133 4.48 -0.49 -8.39
N MET A 134 3.43 -0.22 -9.17
CA MET A 134 2.24 0.50 -8.69
C MET A 134 1.54 -0.27 -7.56
N LEU A 135 1.36 -1.59 -7.72
CA LEU A 135 0.71 -2.44 -6.72
C LEU A 135 1.50 -2.52 -5.41
N ILE A 136 2.82 -2.74 -5.50
CA ILE A 136 3.70 -2.82 -4.33
C ILE A 136 3.81 -1.45 -3.64
N GLY A 137 3.92 -0.36 -4.39
CA GLY A 137 3.94 1.00 -3.84
C GLY A 137 2.64 1.34 -3.11
N ALA A 138 1.48 0.96 -3.66
CA ALA A 138 0.18 1.18 -3.03
C ALA A 138 -0.04 0.30 -1.78
N LEU A 139 0.46 -0.94 -1.77
CA LEU A 139 0.32 -1.87 -0.65
C LEU A 139 0.77 -1.26 0.69
N GLY A 140 1.89 -0.55 0.69
CA GLY A 140 2.44 0.05 1.92
C GLY A 140 1.50 1.04 2.61
N VAL A 141 0.75 1.82 1.83
CA VAL A 141 -0.22 2.80 2.38
C VAL A 141 -1.58 2.13 2.65
N LEU A 142 -1.96 1.12 1.87
CA LEU A 142 -3.18 0.37 2.10
C LEU A 142 -3.16 -0.41 3.41
N ASP A 143 -2.01 -0.94 3.81
CA ASP A 143 -1.85 -1.66 5.07
C ASP A 143 -2.29 -0.80 6.26
N ASP A 144 -1.75 0.43 6.35
CA ASP A 144 -2.08 1.39 7.40
C ASP A 144 -3.57 1.77 7.40
N VAL A 145 -4.14 2.05 6.22
CA VAL A 145 -5.54 2.46 6.10
C VAL A 145 -6.49 1.32 6.49
N THR A 146 -6.28 0.12 5.97
CA THR A 146 -7.19 -1.01 6.25
C THR A 146 -7.14 -1.47 7.70
N VAL A 147 -5.94 -1.50 8.31
CA VAL A 147 -5.78 -1.77 9.75
C VAL A 147 -6.47 -0.70 10.58
N THR A 148 -6.24 0.58 10.27
CA THR A 148 -6.85 1.69 11.02
C THR A 148 -8.37 1.67 10.89
N GLN A 149 -8.91 1.38 9.71
CA GLN A 149 -10.36 1.29 9.50
C GLN A 149 -10.98 0.11 10.23
N THR A 150 -10.38 -1.09 10.14
CA THR A 150 -10.89 -2.25 10.89
C THR A 150 -10.82 -2.00 12.39
N SER A 151 -9.72 -1.43 12.90
CA SER A 151 -9.59 -1.04 14.30
C SER A 151 -10.69 -0.09 14.74
N SER A 152 -10.96 0.96 13.96
CA SER A 152 -12.02 1.94 14.24
C SER A 152 -13.40 1.28 14.34
N VAL A 153 -13.71 0.31 13.48
CA VAL A 153 -14.97 -0.45 13.54
C VAL A 153 -15.05 -1.30 14.80
N TRP A 154 -13.99 -2.02 15.17
CA TRP A 154 -13.99 -2.85 16.38
C TRP A 154 -14.02 -2.02 17.66
N GLU A 155 -13.40 -0.85 17.70
CA GLU A 155 -13.50 0.09 18.83
C GLU A 155 -14.93 0.63 18.98
N LEU A 156 -15.57 1.04 17.88
CA LEU A 156 -16.98 1.47 17.90
C LEU A 156 -17.92 0.34 18.35
N ARG A 157 -17.67 -0.89 17.91
CA ARG A 157 -18.43 -2.07 18.33
C ARG A 157 -18.21 -2.39 19.81
N ARG A 158 -16.99 -2.27 20.32
CA ARG A 158 -16.65 -2.44 21.74
C ARG A 158 -17.30 -1.38 22.62
N ALA A 159 -17.35 -0.13 22.15
CA ALA A 159 -17.98 0.97 22.86
C ALA A 159 -19.51 0.84 22.92
N ASN A 160 -20.15 0.29 21.89
CA ASN A 160 -21.58 0.02 21.90
C ASN A 160 -21.92 -1.29 21.16
N PRO A 161 -22.05 -2.42 21.90
CA PRO A 161 -22.44 -3.73 21.37
C PRO A 161 -23.88 -3.83 20.86
N GLU A 162 -24.68 -2.77 20.87
CA GLU A 162 -26.03 -2.75 20.28
C GLU A 162 -26.04 -2.12 18.88
N LEU A 163 -24.96 -1.45 18.47
CA LEU A 163 -24.88 -0.82 17.15
C LEU A 163 -25.05 -1.86 16.03
N GLY A 164 -26.04 -1.61 15.16
CA GLY A 164 -26.24 -2.37 13.94
C GLY A 164 -25.19 -2.04 12.87
N VAL A 165 -25.08 -2.91 11.85
CA VAL A 165 -24.10 -2.78 10.74
C VAL A 165 -24.13 -1.40 10.09
N ARG A 166 -25.32 -0.86 9.81
CA ARG A 166 -25.47 0.46 9.16
C ARG A 166 -24.92 1.59 10.03
N ALA A 167 -25.16 1.53 11.34
CA ALA A 167 -24.68 2.54 12.27
C ALA A 167 -23.16 2.45 12.43
N LEU A 168 -22.59 1.24 12.57
CA LEU A 168 -21.15 0.99 12.58
C LEU A 168 -20.49 1.51 11.31
N TYR A 169 -21.03 1.14 10.14
CA TYR A 169 -20.52 1.58 8.85
C TYR A 169 -20.51 3.10 8.74
N THR A 170 -21.62 3.77 9.08
CA THR A 170 -21.73 5.22 8.96
C THR A 170 -20.79 5.94 9.91
N ALA A 171 -20.67 5.47 11.16
CA ALA A 171 -19.79 6.06 12.16
C ALA A 171 -18.30 5.88 11.79
N ALA A 172 -17.90 4.65 11.44
CA ALA A 172 -16.52 4.37 11.03
C ALA A 172 -16.16 5.07 9.72
N LEU A 173 -17.08 5.16 8.76
CA LEU A 173 -16.83 5.86 7.51
C LEU A 173 -16.60 7.37 7.71
N ARG A 174 -17.21 7.99 8.74
CA ARG A 174 -16.91 9.38 9.10
C ARG A 174 -15.48 9.51 9.60
N ILE A 175 -15.02 8.62 10.47
CA ILE A 175 -13.63 8.56 10.95
C ILE A 175 -12.69 8.38 9.75
N GLY A 176 -12.97 7.39 8.89
CA GLY A 176 -12.14 7.13 7.72
C GLY A 176 -12.00 8.33 6.79
N ARG A 177 -13.07 9.07 6.52
CA ARG A 177 -13.02 10.27 5.67
C ARG A 177 -12.05 11.34 6.16
N ASP A 178 -11.95 11.52 7.47
CA ASP A 178 -11.04 12.51 8.06
C ASP A 178 -9.57 12.13 7.84
N HIS A 179 -9.26 10.83 7.81
CA HIS A 179 -7.89 10.33 7.60
C HIS A 179 -7.50 10.17 6.11
N ILE A 180 -8.46 9.98 5.19
CA ILE A 180 -8.19 9.78 3.75
C ILE A 180 -7.38 10.94 3.17
N SER A 181 -7.74 12.18 3.49
CA SER A 181 -7.07 13.37 2.94
C SER A 181 -5.57 13.37 3.23
N SER A 182 -5.20 13.02 4.47
CA SER A 182 -3.79 12.92 4.85
C SER A 182 -3.09 11.78 4.13
N ALA A 183 -3.71 10.61 4.00
CA ALA A 183 -3.09 9.45 3.37
C ALA A 183 -2.89 9.64 1.86
N VAL A 184 -3.87 10.25 1.16
CA VAL A 184 -3.76 10.63 -0.25
C VAL A 184 -2.64 11.64 -0.45
N ASN A 185 -2.55 12.67 0.40
CA ASN A 185 -1.49 13.66 0.32
C ASN A 185 -0.09 13.03 0.53
N THR A 186 0.04 12.12 1.50
CA THR A 186 1.30 11.39 1.74
C THR A 186 1.71 10.58 0.52
N LEU A 187 0.79 9.83 -0.09
CA LEU A 187 1.08 9.04 -1.30
C LEU A 187 1.47 9.93 -2.48
N ALA A 188 0.74 11.03 -2.69
CA ALA A 188 1.03 11.99 -3.76
C ALA A 188 2.39 12.66 -3.58
N LEU A 189 2.73 13.10 -2.36
CA LEU A 189 4.03 13.71 -2.07
C LEU A 189 5.18 12.71 -2.17
N ALA A 190 4.98 11.45 -1.77
CA ALA A 190 5.99 10.41 -1.91
C ALA A 190 6.34 10.15 -3.37
N TYR A 191 5.35 10.01 -4.25
CA TYR A 191 5.59 9.83 -5.68
C TYR A 191 6.10 11.10 -6.36
N THR A 192 5.56 12.27 -6.02
CA THR A 192 6.08 13.55 -6.55
C THR A 192 7.56 13.72 -6.17
N GLY A 193 7.91 13.38 -4.93
CA GLY A 193 9.28 13.40 -4.43
C GLY A 193 10.24 12.54 -5.25
N ALA A 194 9.78 11.36 -5.72
CA ALA A 194 10.57 10.46 -6.55
C ALA A 194 10.90 11.03 -7.94
N VAL A 195 10.08 11.97 -8.43
CA VAL A 195 10.17 12.51 -9.81
C VAL A 195 10.75 13.92 -9.85
N LEU A 196 11.06 14.51 -8.69
CA LEU A 196 11.63 15.87 -8.59
C LEU A 196 12.78 16.16 -9.58
N PRO A 197 13.77 15.26 -9.80
CA PRO A 197 14.84 15.52 -10.77
C PRO A 197 14.32 15.73 -12.19
N VAL A 198 13.34 14.93 -12.61
CA VAL A 198 12.70 15.05 -13.94
C VAL A 198 11.92 16.37 -14.00
N LEU A 199 11.16 16.70 -12.95
CA LEU A 199 10.44 17.98 -12.86
C LEU A 199 11.38 19.19 -12.98
N LEU A 200 12.57 19.12 -12.38
CA LEU A 200 13.59 20.17 -12.48
C LEU A 200 14.15 20.31 -13.91
N ILE A 201 14.42 19.21 -14.61
CA ILE A 201 14.90 19.25 -16.00
C ILE A 201 13.90 19.98 -16.89
N PHE A 202 12.61 19.71 -16.74
CA PHE A 202 11.57 20.42 -17.50
C PHE A 202 11.41 21.88 -17.10
N SER A 203 11.55 22.20 -15.80
CA SER A 203 11.57 23.59 -15.35
C SER A 203 12.72 24.38 -15.97
N LEU A 204 13.85 23.73 -16.26
CA LEU A 204 15.01 24.34 -16.91
C LEU A 204 14.90 24.37 -18.45
N SER A 205 14.18 23.42 -19.06
CA SER A 205 14.03 23.33 -20.52
C SER A 205 13.09 24.39 -21.10
N GLY A 206 12.34 25.10 -20.25
CA GLY A 206 11.38 26.12 -20.67
C GLY A 206 10.16 25.57 -21.41
N GLN A 207 9.95 24.25 -21.38
CA GLN A 207 8.76 23.63 -21.96
C GLN A 207 7.52 23.94 -21.13
N GLY A 208 6.39 24.15 -21.81
CA GLY A 208 5.10 24.32 -21.16
C GLY A 208 4.66 23.06 -20.40
N PHE A 209 3.82 23.24 -19.37
CA PHE A 209 3.32 22.16 -18.52
C PHE A 209 2.58 21.05 -19.28
N GLY A 210 1.80 21.40 -20.32
CA GLY A 210 1.02 20.43 -21.10
C GLY A 210 1.89 19.34 -21.76
N PRO A 211 2.83 19.72 -22.65
CA PRO A 211 3.76 18.77 -23.28
C PRO A 211 4.58 17.94 -22.30
N MET A 212 4.95 18.52 -21.15
CA MET A 212 5.68 17.84 -20.09
C MET A 212 4.89 16.68 -19.47
N VAL A 213 3.61 16.91 -19.11
CA VAL A 213 2.76 15.88 -18.47
C VAL A 213 2.47 14.70 -19.40
N THR A 214 2.56 14.91 -20.72
CA THR A 214 2.33 13.85 -21.72
C THR A 214 3.58 13.01 -22.02
N THR A 215 4.74 13.32 -21.43
CA THR A 215 5.93 12.47 -21.57
C THR A 215 5.79 11.19 -20.77
N GLU A 216 6.37 10.07 -21.25
CA GLU A 216 6.25 8.75 -20.61
C GLU A 216 6.59 8.80 -19.12
N ASP A 217 7.72 9.42 -18.75
CA ASP A 217 8.23 9.49 -17.38
C ASP A 217 7.24 10.16 -16.43
N ILE A 218 6.64 11.30 -16.85
CA ILE A 218 5.68 12.04 -16.03
C ILE A 218 4.31 11.37 -16.07
N ALA A 219 3.84 10.96 -17.25
CA ALA A 219 2.55 10.32 -17.43
C ALA A 219 2.44 9.04 -16.60
N GLN A 220 3.52 8.24 -16.55
CA GLN A 220 3.60 7.04 -15.72
C GLN A 220 3.35 7.34 -14.24
N GLU A 221 3.97 8.40 -13.72
CA GLU A 221 3.93 8.76 -12.31
C GLU A 221 2.60 9.42 -11.94
N VAL A 222 2.02 10.19 -12.85
CA VAL A 222 0.65 10.70 -12.74
C VAL A 222 -0.35 9.55 -12.68
N VAL A 223 -0.27 8.58 -13.61
CA VAL A 223 -1.16 7.41 -13.60
C VAL A 223 -0.97 6.59 -12.32
N ARG A 224 0.28 6.32 -11.91
CA ARG A 224 0.59 5.61 -10.64
C ARG A 224 -0.04 6.31 -9.44
N THR A 225 0.13 7.63 -9.34
CA THR A 225 -0.36 8.43 -8.22
C THR A 225 -1.89 8.45 -8.18
N LEU A 226 -2.54 8.69 -9.32
CA LEU A 226 -4.00 8.76 -9.41
C LEU A 226 -4.64 7.39 -9.15
N VAL A 227 -4.14 6.33 -9.80
CA VAL A 227 -4.67 4.97 -9.61
C VAL A 227 -4.48 4.52 -8.16
N GLY A 228 -3.30 4.74 -7.58
CA GLY A 228 -3.03 4.43 -6.17
C GLY A 228 -3.94 5.20 -5.22
N SER A 229 -4.16 6.49 -5.48
CA SER A 229 -5.04 7.34 -4.66
C SER A 229 -6.51 6.91 -4.75
N ILE A 230 -7.00 6.54 -5.94
CA ILE A 230 -8.37 6.00 -6.11
C ILE A 230 -8.52 4.70 -5.33
N GLY A 231 -7.54 3.81 -5.41
CA GLY A 231 -7.52 2.56 -4.63
C GLY A 231 -7.54 2.79 -3.13
N LEU A 232 -6.82 3.81 -2.66
CA LEU A 232 -6.77 4.22 -1.26
C LEU A 232 -8.11 4.80 -0.78
N VAL A 233 -8.71 5.69 -1.56
CA VAL A 233 -10.04 6.26 -1.29
C VAL A 233 -11.10 5.16 -1.24
N ALA A 234 -11.02 4.17 -2.13
CA ALA A 234 -11.92 3.02 -2.16
C ALA A 234 -11.69 2.04 -1.01
N ALA A 235 -10.45 1.91 -0.51
CA ALA A 235 -10.11 1.01 0.59
C ALA A 235 -10.89 1.30 1.86
N VAL A 236 -11.18 2.57 2.14
CA VAL A 236 -11.94 2.96 3.33
C VAL A 236 -13.36 2.40 3.33
N PRO A 237 -14.24 2.72 2.37
CA PRO A 237 -15.60 2.18 2.37
C PRO A 237 -15.62 0.65 2.21
N ILE A 238 -14.74 0.06 1.40
CA ILE A 238 -14.67 -1.40 1.22
C ILE A 238 -14.35 -2.09 2.55
N THR A 239 -13.26 -1.68 3.19
CA THR A 239 -12.82 -2.29 4.46
C THR A 239 -13.82 -2.03 5.57
N THR A 240 -14.39 -0.82 5.63
CA THR A 240 -15.41 -0.47 6.63
C THR A 240 -16.66 -1.35 6.51
N LEU A 241 -17.11 -1.63 5.29
CA LEU A 241 -18.26 -2.50 5.07
C LEU A 241 -17.98 -3.93 5.53
N ILE A 242 -16.84 -4.50 5.12
CA ILE A 242 -16.42 -5.86 5.50
C ILE A 242 -16.31 -5.96 7.02
N ALA A 243 -15.60 -5.03 7.64
CA ALA A 243 -15.42 -4.95 9.08
C ALA A 243 -16.76 -4.84 9.81
N ALA A 244 -17.68 -3.99 9.36
CA ALA A 244 -18.98 -3.80 10.02
C ALA A 244 -19.88 -5.05 9.93
N LEU A 245 -19.77 -5.82 8.84
CA LEU A 245 -20.48 -7.10 8.68
C LEU A 245 -19.90 -8.18 9.59
N VAL A 246 -18.57 -8.25 9.71
CA VAL A 246 -17.85 -9.26 10.49
C VAL A 246 -17.91 -8.96 11.99
N ALA A 247 -17.65 -7.71 12.41
CA ALA A 247 -17.61 -7.30 13.83
C ALA A 247 -18.96 -7.48 14.55
N ARG A 248 -20.08 -7.51 13.82
CA ARG A 248 -21.40 -7.79 14.41
C ARG A 248 -21.55 -9.26 14.83
N GLN A 249 -20.89 -10.18 14.13
CA GLN A 249 -20.95 -11.62 14.42
C GLN A 249 -19.95 -12.02 15.51
N ASP A 250 -18.98 -11.17 15.79
CA ASP A 250 -17.98 -11.39 16.82
C ASP A 250 -18.60 -11.21 18.22
N LYS A 251 -18.38 -12.20 19.10
CA LYS A 251 -18.85 -12.13 20.49
C LYS A 251 -17.91 -11.22 21.25
N ILE A 252 -18.15 -9.92 21.17
CA ILE A 252 -17.39 -8.94 21.94
C ILE A 252 -17.92 -8.96 23.37
N GLU A 253 -17.12 -9.47 24.30
CA GLU A 253 -17.38 -9.29 25.73
C GLU A 253 -17.42 -7.77 26.01
N PRO A 254 -18.48 -7.25 26.65
CA PRO A 254 -18.54 -5.84 27.01
C PRO A 254 -17.32 -5.52 27.86
N ALA A 255 -16.70 -4.36 27.62
CA ALA A 255 -15.61 -3.88 28.45
C ALA A 255 -16.11 -3.86 29.90
N ALA A 256 -15.57 -4.75 30.74
CA ALA A 256 -15.91 -4.80 32.14
C ALA A 256 -15.74 -3.37 32.69
N GLU A 257 -16.82 -2.82 33.25
CA GLU A 257 -16.74 -1.60 34.06
C GLU A 257 -15.68 -1.86 35.11
N ARG A 258 -14.46 -1.35 34.89
CA ARG A 258 -13.51 -1.16 35.96
C ARG A 258 -14.12 -0.05 36.80
N THR A 259 -14.92 -0.45 37.79
CA THR A 259 -15.30 0.40 38.90
C THR A 259 -14.00 0.90 39.52
N TRP A 260 -13.63 2.12 39.17
CA TRP A 260 -12.62 2.89 39.87
C TRP A 260 -13.20 3.27 41.23
N THR A 261 -13.30 2.31 42.14
CA THR A 261 -13.58 2.60 43.54
C THR A 261 -12.25 2.79 44.27
N SER A 262 -11.97 4.06 44.54
CA SER A 262 -11.08 4.68 45.55
C SER A 262 -9.61 4.27 45.57
#